data_AF-A0A3B7LZ37-F1
#
_entry.id   AF-A0A3B7LZ37-F1
#
_cell.length_a   1.000
_cell.length_b   1.000
_cell.length_c   1.000
_cell.angle_alpha   90.00
_cell.angle_beta   90.00
_cell.angle_gamma   90.00
#
_symmetry.space_group_name_H-M   'P 1'
#
loop_
_entity.id
_entity.type
_entity.pdbx_description
1 polymer ?
#
loop_
_entity_poly.entity_id
_entity_poly.type
_entity_poly.pdbx_seq_one_letter_code
_entity_poly.pdbx_strand_id
1 'polypeptide(L)'
;MNKVTLKIIFPILSLMLMTHSHAENTFQQELKQNCSKIAPAAKLGKKLYDQKQYKKALEQFKFQLAWSNFCTANSDESGMSFSDQALDVARNNVGLTYARMNQPGWARAWYEIDSTSRASQYNLKQLPKAKSASDLSGEYVSYAGFGEWDHITVNKRNGRYEIAYSGLYMGIRSLIYGPNMGEFDTHMPVNKKQTTFKYDDCKIDLNFKTSPERGNFIEVKQNDGASGCGFGHNVYAGGTYLKVEK
;
A
#
# COMPACT_ATOMS: atom_id res chain seq x y z
N MET A 1 85.15 28.16 -1.20
CA MET A 1 84.54 28.59 0.07
C MET A 1 83.21 29.25 -0.22
N ASN A 2 82.10 28.56 0.04
CA ASN A 2 80.90 29.11 0.70
C ASN A 2 79.83 28.01 0.81
N LYS A 3 79.38 27.81 2.05
CA LYS A 3 78.22 26.99 2.44
C LYS A 3 76.95 27.59 1.82
N VAL A 4 75.86 26.82 1.75
CA VAL A 4 74.57 27.12 2.44
C VAL A 4 73.44 26.17 1.99
N THR A 5 73.00 25.37 2.98
CA THR A 5 71.69 24.76 3.27
C THR A 5 70.86 24.01 2.21
N LEU A 6 70.75 22.71 2.49
CA LEU A 6 69.66 21.80 2.15
C LEU A 6 68.35 22.23 2.85
N LYS A 7 67.28 22.49 2.10
CA LYS A 7 65.90 22.60 2.63
C LYS A 7 65.09 21.39 2.18
N ILE A 8 64.81 20.51 3.13
CA ILE A 8 63.87 19.39 2.98
C ILE A 8 62.47 19.97 3.17
N ILE A 9 61.64 19.93 2.11
CA ILE A 9 60.23 20.31 2.17
C ILE A 9 59.43 19.00 2.34
N PHE A 10 58.87 18.81 3.53
CA PHE A 10 57.86 17.79 3.81
C PHE A 10 56.52 18.21 3.19
N PRO A 11 55.86 17.39 2.35
CA PRO A 11 54.47 17.61 2.01
C PRO A 11 53.59 17.09 3.16
N ILE A 12 52.85 18.00 3.80
CA ILE A 12 51.78 17.66 4.74
C ILE A 12 50.61 17.16 3.90
N LEU A 13 50.37 15.84 3.95
CA LEU A 13 49.21 15.19 3.35
C LEU A 13 47.98 15.48 4.22
N SER A 14 47.23 16.53 3.89
CA SER A 14 45.95 16.84 4.52
C SER A 14 44.89 15.82 4.10
N LEU A 15 44.66 14.82 4.94
CA LEU A 15 43.57 13.86 4.82
C LEU A 15 42.25 14.56 5.18
N MET A 16 41.52 15.07 4.17
CA MET A 16 40.14 15.52 4.36
C MET A 16 39.24 14.29 4.57
N LEU A 17 38.99 13.96 5.84
CA LEU A 17 37.90 13.08 6.24
C LEU A 17 36.57 13.79 5.95
N MET A 18 35.94 13.47 4.81
CA MET A 18 34.55 13.84 4.55
C MET A 18 33.64 12.99 5.45
N THR A 19 33.39 13.46 6.67
CA THR A 19 32.28 12.97 7.49
C THR A 19 30.99 13.37 6.80
N HIS A 20 30.37 12.44 6.06
CA HIS A 20 29.01 12.59 5.58
C HIS A 20 28.08 12.50 6.80
N SER A 21 27.82 13.63 7.45
CA SER A 21 26.69 13.74 8.36
C SER A 21 25.42 13.58 7.52
N HIS A 22 24.78 12.43 7.60
CA HIS A 22 23.40 12.27 7.16
C HIS A 22 22.55 13.17 8.05
N ALA A 23 22.19 14.35 7.54
CA ALA A 23 21.17 15.17 8.19
C ALA A 23 19.86 14.41 8.07
N GLU A 24 19.35 13.91 9.19
CA GLU A 24 18.00 13.38 9.28
C GLU A 24 17.04 14.54 8.96
N ASN A 25 16.30 14.42 7.86
CA ASN A 25 15.32 15.44 7.48
C ASN A 25 14.24 15.46 8.56
N THR A 26 13.84 16.65 9.00
CA THR A 26 12.67 16.76 9.88
C THR A 26 11.42 16.29 9.13
N PHE A 27 10.43 15.78 9.88
CA PHE A 27 9.14 15.39 9.31
C PHE A 27 8.55 16.46 8.38
N GLN A 28 8.56 17.73 8.81
CA GLN A 28 7.99 18.82 8.02
C GLN A 28 8.77 19.04 6.70
N GLN A 29 10.09 18.87 6.72
CA GLN A 29 10.92 19.00 5.53
C GLN A 29 10.63 17.88 4.53
N GLU A 30 10.58 16.63 4.98
CA GLU A 30 10.26 15.49 4.13
C GLU A 30 8.83 15.55 3.60
N LEU A 31 7.87 15.95 4.45
CA LEU A 31 6.49 16.18 4.07
C LEU A 31 6.41 17.20 2.93
N LYS A 32 6.95 18.42 3.11
CA LYS A 32 6.92 19.46 2.08
C LYS A 32 7.62 19.02 0.80
N GLN A 33 8.76 18.35 0.92
CA GLN A 33 9.51 17.85 -0.23
C GLN A 33 8.67 16.87 -1.06
N ASN A 34 8.01 15.89 -0.44
CA ASN A 34 7.22 14.90 -1.16
C ASN A 34 5.88 15.46 -1.65
N CYS A 35 5.21 16.31 -0.87
CA CYS A 35 4.00 17.00 -1.31
C CYS A 35 4.26 17.85 -2.58
N SER A 36 5.44 18.49 -2.70
CA SER A 36 5.80 19.27 -3.90
C SER A 36 5.89 18.43 -5.19
N LYS A 37 6.07 17.11 -5.08
CA LYS A 37 6.22 16.18 -6.22
C LYS A 37 4.88 15.69 -6.78
N ILE A 38 3.76 15.95 -6.10
CA ILE A 38 2.43 15.43 -6.48
C ILE A 38 2.03 15.87 -7.89
N ALA A 39 2.10 17.18 -8.19
CA ALA A 39 1.72 17.69 -9.51
C ALA A 39 2.66 17.19 -10.64
N PRO A 40 4.00 17.20 -10.48
CA PRO A 40 4.91 16.52 -11.41
C PRO A 40 4.58 15.05 -11.63
N ALA A 41 4.30 14.29 -10.56
CA ALA A 41 3.95 12.86 -10.65
C ALA A 41 2.65 12.65 -11.44
N ALA A 42 1.61 13.45 -11.18
CA ALA A 42 0.35 13.39 -11.93
C ALA A 42 0.56 13.60 -13.44
N LYS A 43 1.34 14.63 -13.80
CA LYS A 43 1.65 14.96 -15.21
C LYS A 43 2.46 13.85 -15.87
N LEU A 44 3.46 13.31 -15.17
CA LEU A 44 4.29 12.23 -15.68
C LEU A 44 3.49 10.92 -15.82
N GLY A 45 2.67 10.58 -14.83
CA GLY A 45 1.76 9.44 -14.86
C GLY A 45 0.84 9.49 -16.08
N LYS A 46 0.21 10.65 -16.35
CA LYS A 46 -0.60 10.85 -17.55
C LYS A 46 0.20 10.62 -18.84
N LYS A 47 1.37 11.26 -18.97
CA LYS A 47 2.24 11.10 -20.16
C LYS A 47 2.60 9.63 -20.39
N LEU A 48 3.00 8.92 -19.34
CA LEU A 48 3.37 7.50 -19.42
C LEU A 48 2.16 6.63 -19.77
N TYR A 49 0.99 6.92 -19.21
CA TYR A 49 -0.25 6.23 -19.52
C TYR A 49 -0.63 6.40 -20.99
N ASP A 50 -0.57 7.62 -21.52
CA ASP A 50 -0.84 7.93 -22.93
C ASP A 50 0.15 7.20 -23.87
N GLN A 51 1.39 7.01 -23.41
CA GLN A 51 2.44 6.22 -24.08
C GLN A 51 2.31 4.70 -23.88
N LYS A 52 1.24 4.24 -23.23
CA LYS A 52 0.98 2.82 -22.89
C LYS A 52 2.04 2.19 -21.98
N GLN A 53 2.85 3.00 -21.29
CA GLN A 53 3.83 2.56 -20.28
C GLN A 53 3.14 2.36 -18.92
N TYR A 54 2.14 1.48 -18.87
CA TYR A 54 1.20 1.42 -17.75
C TYR A 54 1.86 1.09 -16.40
N LYS A 55 2.87 0.23 -16.36
CA LYS A 55 3.60 -0.07 -15.11
C LYS A 55 4.22 1.19 -14.49
N LYS A 56 4.91 1.99 -15.31
CA LYS A 56 5.51 3.26 -14.85
C LYS A 56 4.45 4.31 -14.54
N ALA A 57 3.37 4.35 -15.32
CA ALA A 57 2.25 5.25 -15.03
C ALA A 57 1.61 4.92 -13.67
N LEU A 58 1.46 3.64 -13.37
CA LEU A 58 0.90 3.16 -12.11
C LEU A 58 1.71 3.63 -10.91
N GLU A 59 3.04 3.53 -10.97
CA GLU A 59 3.93 4.04 -9.92
C GLU A 59 3.68 5.53 -9.64
N GLN A 60 3.56 6.34 -10.69
CA GLN A 60 3.30 7.78 -10.56
C GLN A 60 1.91 8.08 -10.01
N PHE A 61 0.88 7.35 -10.44
CA PHE A 61 -0.48 7.54 -9.94
C PHE A 61 -0.67 7.05 -8.52
N LYS A 62 -0.01 5.95 -8.12
CA LYS A 62 0.03 5.50 -6.72
C LYS A 62 0.70 6.56 -5.85
N PHE A 63 1.85 7.09 -6.29
CA PHE A 63 2.52 8.20 -5.58
C PHE A 63 1.61 9.42 -5.44
N GLN A 64 0.99 9.86 -6.54
CA GLN A 64 0.07 11.00 -6.54
C GLN A 64 -1.05 10.80 -5.50
N LEU A 65 -1.73 9.66 -5.53
CA LEU A 65 -2.85 9.40 -4.64
C LEU A 65 -2.42 9.29 -3.17
N ALA A 66 -1.37 8.52 -2.89
CA ALA A 66 -0.85 8.30 -1.55
C ALA A 66 -0.49 9.64 -0.90
N TRP A 67 0.34 10.42 -1.59
CA TRP A 67 0.81 11.70 -1.07
C TRP A 67 -0.26 12.77 -1.10
N SER A 68 -1.21 12.81 -2.04
CA SER A 68 -2.34 13.74 -1.95
C SER A 68 -3.17 13.50 -0.68
N ASN A 69 -3.51 12.25 -0.36
CA ASN A 69 -4.23 11.94 0.88
C ASN A 69 -3.39 12.30 2.11
N PHE A 70 -2.10 11.95 2.12
CA PHE A 70 -1.21 12.21 3.25
C PHE A 70 -0.98 13.70 3.49
N CYS A 71 -0.75 14.49 2.44
CA CYS A 71 -0.56 15.94 2.55
C CYS A 71 -1.85 16.64 3.00
N THR A 72 -3.03 16.19 2.54
CA THR A 72 -4.33 16.66 3.04
C THR A 72 -4.50 16.35 4.53
N ALA A 73 -4.16 15.13 4.97
CA ALA A 73 -4.25 14.75 6.38
C ALA A 73 -3.28 15.55 7.28
N ASN A 74 -2.22 16.12 6.70
CA ASN A 74 -1.21 16.91 7.39
C ASN A 74 -1.18 18.37 6.87
N SER A 75 -2.34 18.93 6.51
CA SER A 75 -2.44 20.21 5.79
C SER A 75 -1.80 21.39 6.54
N ASP A 76 -1.89 21.39 7.86
CA ASP A 76 -1.34 22.46 8.71
C ASP A 76 0.19 22.58 8.59
N GLU A 77 0.88 21.46 8.36
CA GLU A 77 2.34 21.42 8.21
C GLU A 77 2.80 21.39 6.76
N SER A 78 2.02 20.73 5.89
CA SER A 78 2.32 20.60 4.46
C SER A 78 2.05 21.91 3.71
N GLY A 79 1.08 22.72 4.19
CA GLY A 79 0.56 23.88 3.48
C GLY A 79 -0.25 23.52 2.22
N MET A 80 -0.61 22.25 2.06
CA MET A 80 -1.32 21.71 0.89
C MET A 80 -2.53 20.89 1.32
N SER A 81 -3.63 21.07 0.60
CA SER A 81 -4.83 20.25 0.74
C SER A 81 -5.45 20.01 -0.62
N PHE A 82 -6.04 18.84 -0.82
CA PHE A 82 -6.65 18.39 -2.06
C PHE A 82 -8.14 18.16 -1.85
N SER A 83 -8.96 18.56 -2.83
CA SER A 83 -10.40 18.30 -2.79
C SER A 83 -10.72 16.82 -2.96
N ASP A 84 -11.88 16.40 -2.47
CA ASP A 84 -12.38 15.03 -2.66
C ASP A 84 -12.43 14.63 -4.13
N GLN A 85 -12.81 15.58 -5.01
CA GLN A 85 -12.81 15.36 -6.45
C GLN A 85 -11.40 15.08 -7.00
N ALA A 86 -10.37 15.78 -6.51
CA ALA A 86 -8.99 15.54 -6.95
C ALA A 86 -8.48 14.17 -6.49
N LEU A 87 -8.82 13.77 -5.25
CA LEU A 87 -8.50 12.45 -4.69
C LEU A 87 -9.23 11.34 -5.45
N ASP A 88 -10.49 11.55 -5.81
CA ASP A 88 -11.29 10.62 -6.60
C ASP A 88 -10.67 10.40 -8.00
N VAL A 89 -10.28 11.48 -8.69
CA VAL A 89 -9.59 11.38 -9.98
C VAL A 89 -8.28 10.61 -9.86
N ALA A 90 -7.47 10.89 -8.82
CA ALA A 90 -6.21 10.19 -8.60
C ALA A 90 -6.44 8.69 -8.36
N ARG A 91 -7.42 8.33 -7.52
CA ARG A 91 -7.80 6.94 -7.24
C ARG A 91 -8.29 6.22 -8.50
N ASN A 92 -9.16 6.87 -9.26
CA ASN A 92 -9.70 6.32 -10.48
C ASN A 92 -8.60 6.09 -11.54
N ASN A 93 -7.58 6.95 -11.62
CA ASN A 93 -6.43 6.74 -12.52
C ASN A 93 -5.62 5.50 -12.15
N VAL A 94 -5.47 5.20 -10.86
CA VAL A 94 -4.83 3.96 -10.40
C VAL A 94 -5.63 2.74 -10.87
N GLY A 95 -6.95 2.72 -10.60
CA GLY A 95 -7.83 1.63 -11.04
C GLY A 95 -7.84 1.43 -12.56
N LEU A 96 -7.90 2.52 -13.34
CA LEU A 96 -7.85 2.48 -14.81
C LEU A 96 -6.54 1.87 -15.31
N THR A 97 -5.43 2.20 -14.66
CA THR A 97 -4.11 1.69 -15.05
C THR A 97 -4.00 0.18 -14.80
N TYR A 98 -4.49 -0.32 -13.66
CA TYR A 98 -4.60 -1.75 -13.41
C TYR A 98 -5.48 -2.46 -14.46
N ALA A 99 -6.62 -1.85 -14.83
CA ALA A 99 -7.50 -2.41 -15.86
C ALA A 99 -6.78 -2.51 -17.22
N ARG A 100 -6.00 -1.49 -17.61
CA ARG A 100 -5.18 -1.51 -18.83
C ARG A 100 -4.05 -2.53 -18.81
N MET A 101 -3.58 -2.90 -17.62
CA MET A 101 -2.60 -3.97 -17.41
C MET A 101 -3.23 -5.36 -17.35
N ASN A 102 -4.52 -5.51 -17.64
CA ASN A 102 -5.26 -6.76 -17.55
C ASN A 102 -5.24 -7.36 -16.12
N GLN A 103 -5.28 -6.50 -15.10
CA GLN A 103 -5.36 -6.88 -13.69
C GLN A 103 -6.72 -6.45 -13.11
N PRO A 104 -7.82 -7.11 -13.51
CA PRO A 104 -9.18 -6.67 -13.15
C PRO A 104 -9.49 -6.84 -11.65
N GLY A 105 -8.80 -7.75 -10.94
CA GLY A 105 -8.94 -7.90 -9.49
C GLY A 105 -8.46 -6.64 -8.77
N TRP A 106 -7.23 -6.21 -9.02
CA TRP A 106 -6.68 -4.96 -8.52
C TRP A 106 -7.52 -3.74 -8.92
N ALA A 107 -7.92 -3.64 -10.20
CA ALA A 107 -8.77 -2.55 -10.66
C ALA A 107 -10.10 -2.47 -9.87
N ARG A 108 -10.72 -3.63 -9.62
CA ARG A 108 -11.95 -3.74 -8.82
C ARG A 108 -11.72 -3.27 -7.39
N ALA A 109 -10.64 -3.71 -6.75
CA ALA A 109 -10.30 -3.29 -5.40
C ALA A 109 -10.21 -1.76 -5.28
N TRP A 110 -9.53 -1.11 -6.23
CA TRP A 110 -9.43 0.35 -6.27
C TRP A 110 -10.76 1.07 -6.46
N TYR A 111 -11.64 0.56 -7.33
CA TYR A 111 -12.95 1.17 -7.57
C TYR A 111 -13.96 0.95 -6.43
N GLU A 112 -13.79 -0.10 -5.63
CA GLU A 112 -14.68 -0.40 -4.51
C GLU A 112 -14.34 0.37 -3.21
N ILE A 113 -13.17 1.04 -3.14
CA ILE A 113 -12.80 1.88 -1.98
C ILE A 113 -13.85 2.95 -1.71
N ASP A 114 -14.42 3.56 -2.76
CA ASP A 114 -15.40 4.63 -2.65
C ASP A 114 -16.62 4.33 -3.52
N SER A 115 -17.67 3.85 -2.87
CA SER A 115 -18.94 3.52 -3.52
C SER A 115 -19.70 4.75 -4.02
N THR A 116 -19.34 5.96 -3.57
CA THR A 116 -19.99 7.22 -3.96
C THR A 116 -19.37 7.84 -5.21
N SER A 117 -18.14 7.44 -5.56
CA SER A 117 -17.43 7.88 -6.77
C SER A 117 -18.13 7.44 -8.05
N ARG A 118 -18.78 8.38 -8.75
CA ARG A 118 -19.45 8.08 -10.04
C ARG A 118 -18.48 7.54 -11.08
N ALA A 119 -17.25 8.05 -11.11
CA ALA A 119 -16.22 7.63 -12.07
C ALA A 119 -15.77 6.19 -11.79
N SER A 120 -15.48 5.85 -10.52
CA SER A 120 -15.11 4.51 -10.11
C SER A 120 -16.26 3.53 -10.36
N GLN A 121 -17.49 3.89 -10.02
CA GLN A 121 -18.65 3.04 -10.27
C GLN A 121 -18.94 2.83 -11.77
N TYR A 122 -18.70 3.84 -12.61
CA TYR A 122 -18.78 3.68 -14.06
C TYR A 122 -17.73 2.67 -14.56
N ASN A 123 -16.47 2.84 -14.17
CA ASN A 123 -15.38 1.98 -14.62
C ASN A 123 -15.45 0.55 -14.06
N LEU A 124 -15.96 0.38 -12.84
CA LEU A 124 -16.23 -0.92 -12.22
C LEU A 124 -17.17 -1.78 -13.07
N LYS A 125 -18.19 -1.16 -13.68
CA LYS A 125 -19.14 -1.84 -14.58
C LYS A 125 -18.53 -2.26 -15.92
N GLN A 126 -17.42 -1.63 -16.33
CA GLN A 126 -16.70 -1.97 -17.56
C GLN A 126 -15.70 -3.12 -17.36
N LEU A 127 -15.42 -3.50 -16.11
CA LEU A 127 -14.53 -4.62 -15.84
C LEU A 127 -15.16 -5.94 -16.28
N PRO A 128 -14.34 -6.93 -16.70
CA PRO A 128 -14.85 -8.27 -16.94
C PRO A 128 -15.52 -8.82 -15.69
N LYS A 129 -16.51 -9.69 -15.89
CA LYS A 129 -17.17 -10.40 -14.80
C LYS A 129 -16.13 -11.10 -13.93
N ALA A 130 -16.30 -10.99 -12.61
CA ALA A 130 -15.39 -11.61 -11.69
C ALA A 130 -15.44 -13.14 -11.85
N LYS A 131 -14.28 -13.78 -11.78
CA LYS A 131 -14.17 -15.23 -11.92
C LYS A 131 -14.30 -15.86 -10.53
N SER A 132 -15.25 -16.76 -10.39
CA SER A 132 -15.37 -17.64 -9.24
C SER A 132 -14.60 -18.92 -9.50
N ALA A 133 -13.71 -19.30 -8.59
CA ALA A 133 -12.95 -20.54 -8.67
C ALA A 133 -13.22 -21.41 -7.44
N SER A 134 -13.24 -22.72 -7.62
CA SER A 134 -13.28 -23.67 -6.50
C SER A 134 -12.00 -23.62 -5.67
N ASP A 135 -10.87 -23.29 -6.30
CA ASP A 135 -9.61 -23.03 -5.62
C ASP A 135 -9.60 -21.64 -4.99
N LEU A 136 -9.35 -21.61 -3.68
CA LEU A 136 -9.31 -20.41 -2.87
C LEU A 136 -7.90 -19.80 -2.78
N SER A 137 -6.88 -20.43 -3.38
CA SER A 137 -5.51 -19.91 -3.37
C SER A 137 -5.38 -18.59 -4.11
N GLY A 138 -4.55 -17.68 -3.61
CA GLY A 138 -4.28 -16.38 -4.20
C GLY A 138 -4.15 -15.29 -3.14
N GLU A 139 -4.06 -14.06 -3.62
CA GLU A 139 -3.95 -12.87 -2.78
C GLU A 139 -5.29 -12.16 -2.66
N TYR A 140 -5.63 -11.77 -1.43
CA TYR A 140 -6.84 -11.04 -1.08
C TYR A 140 -6.45 -9.76 -0.33
N VAL A 141 -7.08 -8.65 -0.68
CA VAL A 141 -6.70 -7.34 -0.11
C VAL A 141 -7.87 -6.52 0.40
N SER A 142 -7.61 -5.74 1.45
CA SER A 142 -8.53 -4.71 1.97
C SER A 142 -7.78 -3.38 2.10
N TYR A 143 -8.44 -2.26 1.84
CA TYR A 143 -7.74 -0.98 1.77
C TYR A 143 -7.35 -0.47 3.16
N ALA A 144 -6.07 -0.18 3.38
CA ALA A 144 -5.53 0.21 4.69
C ALA A 144 -5.28 1.73 4.84
N GLY A 145 -5.35 2.49 3.74
CA GLY A 145 -5.14 3.94 3.73
C GLY A 145 -3.87 4.35 2.97
N PHE A 146 -3.80 5.63 2.57
CA PHE A 146 -2.69 6.22 1.80
C PHE A 146 -2.15 5.38 0.64
N GLY A 147 -3.00 4.58 0.00
CA GLY A 147 -2.63 3.72 -1.12
C GLY A 147 -2.07 2.34 -0.77
N GLU A 148 -2.01 2.01 0.52
CA GLU A 148 -1.60 0.72 1.07
C GLU A 148 -2.80 -0.17 1.39
N TRP A 149 -2.52 -1.46 1.56
CA TRP A 149 -3.52 -2.53 1.68
C TRP A 149 -3.13 -3.50 2.79
N ASP A 150 -4.13 -4.07 3.45
CA ASP A 150 -4.01 -5.30 4.21
C ASP A 150 -4.03 -6.48 3.24
N HIS A 151 -3.24 -7.50 3.53
CA HIS A 151 -3.08 -8.67 2.68
C HIS A 151 -3.47 -9.95 3.41
N ILE A 152 -4.20 -10.83 2.72
CA ILE A 152 -4.35 -12.23 3.07
C ILE A 152 -3.85 -13.08 1.91
N THR A 153 -2.79 -13.84 2.14
CA THR A 153 -2.23 -14.79 1.16
C THR A 153 -2.71 -16.19 1.48
N VAL A 154 -3.28 -16.87 0.49
CA VAL A 154 -3.81 -18.22 0.63
C VAL A 154 -3.05 -19.17 -0.31
N ASN A 155 -2.38 -20.17 0.26
CA ASN A 155 -1.58 -21.14 -0.47
C ASN A 155 -2.10 -22.56 -0.24
N LYS A 156 -2.45 -23.28 -1.31
CA LYS A 156 -2.83 -24.69 -1.21
C LYS A 156 -1.59 -25.58 -1.14
N ARG A 157 -1.44 -26.32 -0.04
CA ARG A 157 -0.36 -27.31 0.17
C ARG A 157 -0.88 -28.51 0.94
N ASN A 158 -0.49 -29.72 0.55
CA ASN A 158 -0.76 -30.96 1.30
C ASN A 158 -2.23 -31.14 1.75
N GLY A 159 -3.20 -30.85 0.89
CA GLY A 159 -4.63 -30.99 1.21
C GLY A 159 -5.20 -29.93 2.17
N ARG A 160 -4.44 -28.87 2.49
CA ARG A 160 -4.89 -27.71 3.24
C ARG A 160 -4.59 -26.40 2.50
N TYR A 161 -5.27 -25.34 2.91
CA TYR A 161 -4.88 -23.97 2.63
C TYR A 161 -4.09 -23.44 3.83
N GLU A 162 -2.90 -22.92 3.56
CA GLU A 162 -2.12 -22.10 4.48
C GLU A 162 -2.49 -20.64 4.23
N ILE A 163 -2.83 -19.92 5.29
CA ILE A 163 -3.41 -18.59 5.22
C ILE A 163 -2.56 -17.67 6.10
N ALA A 164 -1.94 -16.66 5.50
CA ALA A 164 -1.15 -15.64 6.18
C ALA A 164 -1.85 -14.29 6.04
N TYR A 165 -2.01 -13.57 7.15
CA TYR A 165 -2.49 -12.19 7.19
C TYR A 165 -1.34 -11.24 7.50
N SER A 166 -1.29 -10.11 6.80
CA SER A 166 -0.43 -8.97 7.07
C SER A 166 -1.26 -7.70 7.01
N GLY A 167 -1.45 -7.08 8.16
CA GLY A 167 -2.28 -5.90 8.36
C GLY A 167 -1.49 -4.63 8.64
N LEU A 168 -2.07 -3.50 8.24
CA LEU A 168 -1.50 -2.17 8.41
C LEU A 168 -2.51 -1.22 9.05
N TYR A 169 -2.02 -0.38 9.95
CA TYR A 169 -2.73 0.84 10.34
C TYR A 169 -1.93 2.05 9.87
N MET A 170 -2.47 2.70 8.84
CA MET A 170 -1.89 3.89 8.21
C MET A 170 -2.26 5.17 9.01
N GLY A 171 -1.62 5.35 10.17
CA GLY A 171 -1.79 6.56 10.99
C GLY A 171 -1.37 7.86 10.28
N ILE A 172 -1.71 9.02 10.84
CA ILE A 172 -1.55 10.34 10.19
C ILE A 172 -0.10 10.66 9.73
N ARG A 173 0.92 10.02 10.32
CA ARG A 173 2.35 10.17 9.97
C ARG A 173 2.97 8.96 9.25
N SER A 174 2.16 7.95 8.91
CA SER A 174 2.62 6.62 8.51
C SER A 174 3.47 6.57 7.23
N LEU A 175 3.29 7.47 6.26
CA LEU A 175 4.14 7.46 5.06
C LEU A 175 5.59 7.88 5.34
N ILE A 176 5.86 8.55 6.46
CA ILE A 176 7.22 8.99 6.85
C ILE A 176 7.76 8.13 7.99
N TYR A 177 6.95 7.86 9.02
CA TYR A 177 7.39 7.12 10.20
C TYR A 177 7.05 5.63 10.22
N GLY A 178 6.36 5.15 9.17
CA GLY A 178 5.89 3.78 9.08
C GLY A 178 4.51 3.57 9.72
N PRO A 179 3.75 2.56 9.26
CA PRO A 179 2.49 2.16 9.86
C PRO A 179 2.72 1.28 11.10
N ASN A 180 1.65 1.11 11.89
CA ASN A 180 1.60 -0.02 12.81
C ASN A 180 1.22 -1.28 12.01
N MET A 181 1.75 -2.43 12.42
CA MET A 181 1.59 -3.69 11.68
C MET A 181 1.08 -4.81 12.59
N GLY A 182 0.45 -5.83 12.00
CA GLY A 182 -0.01 -7.02 12.70
C GLY A 182 -0.09 -8.21 11.75
N GLU A 183 0.26 -9.39 12.25
CA GLU A 183 0.38 -10.58 11.43
C GLU A 183 -0.20 -11.79 12.15
N PHE A 184 -0.80 -12.72 11.41
CA PHE A 184 -1.11 -14.03 11.94
C PHE A 184 -1.11 -15.09 10.83
N ASP A 185 -0.85 -16.33 11.23
CA ASP A 185 -0.97 -17.50 10.37
C ASP A 185 -2.08 -18.43 10.87
N THR A 186 -2.83 -18.99 9.92
CA THR A 186 -3.79 -20.06 10.18
C THR A 186 -3.84 -21.02 8.99
N HIS A 187 -4.66 -22.06 9.11
CA HIS A 187 -4.88 -23.00 8.04
C HIS A 187 -6.32 -23.50 8.03
N MET A 188 -6.74 -24.05 6.89
CA MET A 188 -7.99 -24.79 6.81
C MET A 188 -7.90 -25.94 5.81
N PRO A 189 -8.62 -27.06 6.00
CA PRO A 189 -8.72 -28.11 4.99
C PRO A 189 -9.30 -27.58 3.66
N VAL A 190 -8.86 -28.12 2.51
CA VAL A 190 -9.29 -27.62 1.18
C VAL A 190 -10.78 -27.77 0.88
N ASN A 191 -11.49 -28.60 1.64
CA ASN A 191 -12.94 -28.80 1.53
C ASN A 191 -13.75 -27.87 2.45
N LYS A 192 -13.09 -26.98 3.22
CA LYS A 192 -13.73 -25.97 4.05
C LYS A 192 -13.64 -24.59 3.40
N LYS A 193 -14.53 -23.69 3.84
CA LYS A 193 -14.60 -22.28 3.42
C LYS A 193 -14.55 -21.32 4.60
N GLN A 194 -14.27 -21.83 5.79
CA GLN A 194 -14.19 -21.01 6.99
C GLN A 194 -13.10 -21.56 7.91
N THR A 195 -12.43 -20.65 8.59
CA THR A 195 -11.49 -20.97 9.66
C THR A 195 -11.49 -19.84 10.69
N THR A 196 -10.94 -20.11 11.86
CA THR A 196 -10.84 -19.16 12.95
C THR A 196 -9.40 -19.17 13.46
N PHE A 197 -8.76 -18.01 13.49
CA PHE A 197 -7.55 -17.79 14.25
C PHE A 197 -7.91 -17.43 15.69
N LYS A 198 -7.16 -17.95 16.66
CA LYS A 198 -7.30 -17.63 18.09
C LYS A 198 -5.94 -17.44 18.73
N TYR A 199 -5.79 -16.36 19.46
CA TYR A 199 -4.61 -16.05 20.28
C TYR A 199 -5.09 -15.27 21.50
N ASP A 200 -4.82 -15.76 22.71
CA ASP A 200 -5.39 -15.23 23.95
C ASP A 200 -6.91 -14.98 23.87
N ASP A 201 -7.36 -13.75 24.08
CA ASP A 201 -8.75 -13.33 23.95
C ASP A 201 -9.13 -12.91 22.52
N CYS A 202 -8.17 -12.81 21.61
CA CYS A 202 -8.42 -12.51 20.20
C CYS A 202 -8.94 -13.73 19.43
N LYS A 203 -9.99 -13.48 18.65
CA LYS A 203 -10.63 -14.43 17.75
C LYS A 203 -10.91 -13.74 16.41
N ILE A 204 -10.34 -14.28 15.34
CA ILE A 204 -10.52 -13.77 13.98
C ILE A 204 -11.14 -14.86 13.12
N ASP A 205 -12.40 -14.68 12.74
CA ASP A 205 -13.14 -15.57 11.84
C ASP A 205 -12.92 -15.14 10.38
N LEU A 206 -12.43 -16.05 9.55
CA LEU A 206 -12.25 -15.86 8.10
C LEU A 206 -13.30 -16.69 7.37
N ASN A 207 -14.18 -16.04 6.62
CA ASN A 207 -15.24 -16.69 5.86
C ASN A 207 -15.09 -16.42 4.36
N PHE A 208 -14.72 -17.45 3.60
CA PHE A 208 -14.56 -17.41 2.15
C PHE A 208 -15.91 -17.47 1.46
N LYS A 209 -16.21 -16.39 0.74
CA LYS A 209 -17.46 -16.20 0.01
C LYS A 209 -17.20 -16.04 -1.49
N THR A 210 -18.30 -16.13 -2.24
CA THR A 210 -18.29 -15.95 -3.68
C THR A 210 -19.51 -15.12 -4.07
N SER A 211 -19.35 -14.12 -4.95
CA SER A 211 -20.46 -13.41 -5.58
C SER A 211 -20.21 -13.15 -7.07
N PRO A 212 -21.26 -12.94 -7.89
CA PRO A 212 -21.09 -12.57 -9.31
C PRO A 212 -20.30 -11.27 -9.51
N GLU A 213 -20.40 -10.33 -8.57
CA GLU A 213 -19.80 -9.00 -8.65
C GLU A 213 -18.30 -9.04 -8.29
N ARG A 214 -17.94 -9.80 -7.25
CA ARG A 214 -16.60 -9.81 -6.64
C ARG A 214 -15.79 -11.06 -6.94
N GLY A 215 -16.42 -12.13 -7.41
CA GLY A 215 -15.77 -13.44 -7.50
C GLY A 215 -15.54 -13.98 -6.10
N ASN A 216 -14.39 -14.58 -5.83
CA ASN A 216 -14.03 -15.01 -4.48
C ASN A 216 -13.57 -13.84 -3.62
N PHE A 217 -14.02 -13.77 -2.38
CA PHE A 217 -13.61 -12.78 -1.38
C PHE A 217 -13.66 -13.38 0.03
N ILE A 218 -13.05 -12.71 1.00
CA ILE A 218 -13.07 -13.14 2.41
C ILE A 218 -13.79 -12.07 3.21
N GLU A 219 -14.75 -12.49 4.03
CA GLU A 219 -15.27 -11.66 5.11
C GLU A 219 -14.55 -12.04 6.40
N VAL A 220 -13.84 -11.08 6.97
CA VAL A 220 -13.07 -11.26 8.19
C VAL A 220 -13.78 -10.54 9.33
N LYS A 221 -13.97 -11.25 10.45
CA LYS A 221 -14.51 -10.68 11.68
C LYS A 221 -13.54 -10.93 12.82
N GLN A 222 -13.00 -9.87 13.38
CA GLN A 222 -12.25 -9.91 14.63
C GLN A 222 -13.23 -9.57 15.76
N ASN A 223 -13.16 -10.28 16.89
CA ASN A 223 -13.96 -9.93 18.07
C ASN A 223 -13.51 -8.58 18.66
N ASP A 224 -14.43 -7.90 19.34
CA ASP A 224 -14.23 -6.52 19.79
C ASP A 224 -12.98 -6.38 20.67
N GLY A 225 -11.99 -5.63 20.18
CA GLY A 225 -10.71 -5.38 20.85
C GLY A 225 -9.52 -5.43 19.89
N ALA A 226 -9.04 -4.27 19.43
CA ALA A 226 -7.78 -4.18 18.68
C ALA A 226 -6.57 -4.64 19.53
N SER A 227 -6.69 -4.64 20.87
CA SER A 227 -5.61 -4.89 21.81
C SER A 227 -5.30 -6.36 22.11
N GLY A 228 -6.20 -7.31 21.78
CA GLY A 228 -6.05 -8.72 22.16
C GLY A 228 -5.20 -9.58 21.21
N CYS A 229 -4.99 -9.12 19.97
CA CYS A 229 -4.38 -9.95 18.93
C CYS A 229 -2.84 -9.87 18.88
N GLY A 230 -2.21 -9.12 19.79
CA GLY A 230 -0.77 -8.86 19.76
C GLY A 230 -0.32 -7.97 18.59
N PHE A 231 -1.25 -7.34 17.88
CA PHE A 231 -0.93 -6.41 16.79
C PHE A 231 -0.46 -5.06 17.30
N GLY A 232 0.20 -4.29 16.43
CA GLY A 232 0.49 -2.89 16.68
C GLY A 232 -0.77 -2.06 16.92
N HIS A 233 -0.61 -0.92 17.57
CA HIS A 233 -1.74 -0.07 17.96
C HIS A 233 -2.67 0.27 16.78
N ASN A 234 -3.98 0.13 16.97
CA ASN A 234 -5.04 0.35 15.99
C ASN A 234 -5.07 -0.60 14.77
N VAL A 235 -4.22 -1.63 14.72
CA VAL A 235 -4.30 -2.64 13.67
C VAL A 235 -5.50 -3.54 13.94
N TYR A 236 -6.32 -3.77 12.91
CA TYR A 236 -7.57 -4.51 13.01
C TYR A 236 -7.82 -5.30 11.72
N ALA A 237 -7.96 -6.62 11.84
CA ALA A 237 -8.06 -7.51 10.68
C ALA A 237 -9.47 -7.59 10.06
N GLY A 238 -10.49 -7.11 10.74
CA GLY A 238 -11.87 -7.23 10.28
C GLY A 238 -12.14 -6.38 9.03
N GLY A 239 -12.89 -6.94 8.08
CA GLY A 239 -13.22 -6.27 6.83
C GLY A 239 -13.53 -7.25 5.70
N THR A 240 -13.76 -6.69 4.51
CA THR A 240 -13.93 -7.45 3.27
C THR A 240 -12.63 -7.43 2.48
N TYR A 241 -12.14 -8.60 2.09
CA TYR A 241 -10.90 -8.76 1.33
C TYR A 241 -11.21 -9.31 -0.05
N LEU A 242 -10.87 -8.55 -1.09
CA LEU A 242 -11.13 -8.90 -2.48
C LEU A 242 -9.96 -9.67 -3.07
N LYS A 243 -10.24 -10.75 -3.80
CA LYS A 243 -9.18 -11.50 -4.49
C LYS A 243 -8.62 -10.68 -5.66
N VAL A 244 -7.32 -10.44 -5.67
CA VAL A 244 -6.63 -9.61 -6.67
C VAL A 244 -5.67 -10.38 -7.57
N GLU A 245 -5.12 -11.49 -7.08
CA GLU A 245 -4.18 -12.36 -7.82
C GLU A 245 -4.60 -13.84 -7.78
N LYS A 246 -3.96 -14.63 -8.64
CA LYS A 246 -4.17 -16.08 -8.78
C LYS A 246 -2.99 -16.86 -8.22
#